data_AF-A0A2V7XNS3-F1
#
_entry.id   AF-A0A2V7XNS3-F1
#
_cell.length_a   1.000
_cell.length_b   1.000
_cell.length_c   1.000
_cell.angle_alpha   90.00
_cell.angle_beta   90.00
_cell.angle_gamma   90.00
#
_symmetry.space_group_name_H-M   'P 1'
#
loop_
_entity.id
_entity.type
_entity.pdbx_description
1 polymer ?
#
loop_
_entity_poly.entity_id
_entity_poly.type
_entity_poly.pdbx_seq_one_letter_code
_entity_poly.pdbx_strand_id
1 'polypeptide(L)'
;MFLSNFGETTLACVNRWGNIVVVSTLALVVNVALNLALIPRLGFVGAAWATLATEGVYFAATAIALARYGHRAGWPSLSWRPALSTLAFAAVLRLAHGWPLLVASLAACAAYAVAVVVLRAADARERALVADLLRGRPAGAGRLAS
;
A
#
# COMPACT_ATOMS: atom_id res chain seq x y z
N MET A 1 3.37 -8.43 3.11
CA MET A 1 4.67 -7.99 2.60
C MET A 1 4.60 -6.61 1.95
N PHE A 2 3.45 -6.20 1.41
CA PHE A 2 3.37 -4.95 0.66
C PHE A 2 3.37 -3.71 1.56
N LEU A 3 2.65 -3.74 2.69
CA LEU A 3 2.54 -2.58 3.58
C LEU A 3 3.77 -2.45 4.48
N SER A 4 4.36 -3.58 4.88
CA SER A 4 5.57 -3.58 5.70
C SER A 4 6.76 -2.96 4.96
N ASN A 5 6.98 -3.31 3.69
CA ASN A 5 8.06 -2.78 2.88
C ASN A 5 7.98 -1.24 2.71
N PHE A 6 6.75 -0.71 2.53
CA PHE A 6 6.55 0.74 2.49
C PHE A 6 6.93 1.42 3.81
N GLY A 7 6.53 0.83 4.95
CA GLY A 7 6.88 1.34 6.27
C GLY A 7 8.39 1.32 6.53
N GLU A 8 9.06 0.22 6.15
CA GLU A 8 10.51 0.02 6.32
C GLU A 8 11.33 1.01 5.52
N THR A 9 11.04 1.14 4.24
CA THR A 9 11.75 2.07 3.35
C THR A 9 11.58 3.50 3.84
N THR A 10 10.38 3.89 4.27
CA THR A 10 10.13 5.23 4.80
C THR A 10 10.90 5.48 6.11
N LEU A 11 10.90 4.51 7.05
CA LEU A 11 11.66 4.63 8.30
C LEU A 11 13.19 4.59 8.08
N ALA A 12 13.66 3.83 7.09
CA ALA A 12 15.06 3.77 6.70
C ALA A 12 15.53 5.11 6.13
N CYS A 13 14.70 5.78 5.32
CA CYS A 13 14.98 7.12 4.82
C CYS A 13 15.10 8.18 5.94
N VAL A 14 14.41 8.00 7.07
CA VAL A 14 14.52 8.88 8.26
C VAL A 14 15.63 8.39 9.22
N ASN A 15 16.43 7.41 8.81
CA ASN A 15 17.53 6.81 9.57
C ASN A 15 17.11 6.25 10.95
N ARG A 16 15.92 5.64 11.03
CA ARG A 16 15.34 5.09 12.28
C ARG A 16 15.34 3.55 12.29
N TRP A 17 16.47 2.94 11.98
CA TRP A 17 16.64 1.48 11.94
C TRP A 17 16.21 0.75 13.23
N GLY A 18 16.41 1.37 14.41
CA GLY A 18 15.97 0.79 15.68
C GLY A 18 14.46 0.55 15.76
N ASN A 19 13.65 1.46 15.20
CA ASN A 19 12.19 1.29 15.19
C ASN A 19 11.76 0.18 14.22
N ILE A 20 12.48 0.00 13.12
CA ILE A 20 12.19 -1.07 12.16
C ILE A 20 12.29 -2.43 12.85
N VAL A 21 13.34 -2.65 13.65
CA VAL A 21 13.54 -3.89 14.39
C VAL A 21 12.43 -4.13 15.40
N VAL A 22 12.05 -3.10 16.18
CA VAL A 22 10.96 -3.20 17.16
C VAL A 22 9.63 -3.53 16.49
N VAL A 23 9.28 -2.82 15.41
CA VAL A 23 8.01 -3.03 14.70
C VAL A 23 7.98 -4.41 14.02
N SER A 24 9.09 -4.83 13.41
CA SER A 24 9.21 -6.15 12.78
C SER A 24 9.10 -7.28 13.80
N THR A 25 9.71 -7.12 14.98
CA THR A 25 9.62 -8.10 16.06
C THR A 25 8.20 -8.20 16.60
N LEU A 26 7.52 -7.06 16.82
CA LEU A 26 6.12 -7.03 17.23
C LEU A 26 5.22 -7.72 16.19
N ALA A 27 5.41 -7.42 14.90
CA ALA A 27 4.65 -8.02 13.82
C ALA A 27 4.86 -9.54 13.74
N LEU A 28 6.10 -10.02 13.92
CA LEU A 28 6.42 -11.44 13.97
C LEU A 28 5.70 -12.14 15.13
N VAL A 29 5.75 -11.57 16.34
CA VAL A 29 5.08 -12.12 17.52
C VAL A 29 3.57 -12.22 17.28
N VAL A 30 2.96 -11.16 16.75
CA VAL A 30 1.53 -11.16 16.40
C VAL A 30 1.22 -12.23 15.34
N ASN A 31 2.07 -12.37 14.31
CA ASN A 31 1.86 -13.35 13.25
C ASN A 31 1.88 -14.78 13.76
N VAL A 32 2.88 -15.12 14.59
CA VAL A 32 3.00 -16.45 15.18
C VAL A 32 1.82 -16.72 16.12
N ALA A 33 1.46 -15.77 16.98
CA ALA A 33 0.32 -15.93 17.90
C ALA A 33 -1.00 -16.14 17.14
N LEU A 34 -1.26 -15.35 16.11
CA LEU A 34 -2.44 -15.47 15.27
C LEU A 34 -2.45 -16.78 14.49
N ASN A 35 -1.33 -17.20 13.90
CA ASN A 35 -1.22 -18.48 13.21
C ASN A 35 -1.53 -19.66 14.16
N LEU A 36 -0.96 -19.67 15.36
CA LEU A 36 -1.22 -20.72 16.35
C LEU A 36 -2.70 -20.75 16.80
N ALA A 37 -3.39 -19.61 16.83
CA ALA A 37 -4.80 -19.53 17.20
C ALA A 37 -5.77 -19.85 16.06
N LEU A 38 -5.47 -19.39 14.83
CA LEU A 38 -6.38 -19.43 13.68
C LEU A 38 -6.21 -20.68 12.82
N ILE A 39 -4.98 -21.18 12.64
CA ILE A 39 -4.73 -22.36 11.79
C ILE A 39 -5.49 -23.60 12.28
N PRO A 40 -5.53 -23.93 13.59
CA PRO A 40 -6.27 -25.10 14.06
C PRO A 40 -7.78 -25.04 13.78
N ARG A 41 -8.35 -23.83 13.65
CA ARG A 41 -9.79 -23.62 13.47
C ARG A 41 -10.20 -23.39 12.01
N LEU A 42 -9.32 -22.76 11.23
CA LEU A 42 -9.63 -22.24 9.88
C LEU A 42 -8.66 -22.76 8.81
N GLY A 43 -7.69 -23.59 9.17
CA GLY A 43 -6.68 -24.12 8.25
C GLY A 43 -5.91 -23.00 7.53
N PHE A 44 -5.77 -23.14 6.20
CA PHE A 44 -5.05 -22.18 5.36
C PHE A 44 -5.70 -20.78 5.33
N VAL A 45 -7.03 -20.70 5.48
CA VAL A 45 -7.74 -19.42 5.53
C VAL A 45 -7.35 -18.65 6.79
N GLY A 46 -7.13 -19.37 7.90
CA GLY A 46 -6.61 -18.79 9.14
C GLY A 46 -5.24 -18.15 8.97
N ALA A 47 -4.33 -18.81 8.24
CA ALA A 47 -3.00 -18.27 7.93
C ALA A 47 -3.06 -17.01 7.05
N ALA A 48 -4.00 -16.97 6.10
CA ALA A 48 -4.22 -15.79 5.27
C ALA A 48 -4.71 -14.59 6.11
N TRP A 49 -5.66 -14.81 7.02
CA TRP A 49 -6.14 -13.77 7.94
C TRP A 49 -5.06 -13.31 8.92
N ALA A 50 -4.26 -14.24 9.46
CA ALA A 50 -3.13 -13.91 10.33
C ALA A 50 -2.13 -12.99 9.60
N THR A 51 -1.82 -13.29 8.33
CA THR A 51 -0.94 -12.46 7.50
C THR A 51 -1.53 -11.07 7.28
N LEU A 52 -2.80 -10.98 6.91
CA LEU A 52 -3.47 -9.69 6.69
C LEU A 52 -3.52 -8.83 7.96
N ALA A 53 -3.79 -9.45 9.12
CA ALA A 53 -3.81 -8.77 10.41
C ALA A 53 -2.41 -8.27 10.79
N THR A 54 -1.37 -9.08 10.61
CA THR A 54 0.02 -8.68 10.86
C THR A 54 0.43 -7.49 9.99
N GLU A 55 0.07 -7.49 8.70
CA GLU A 55 0.33 -6.34 7.82
C GLU A 55 -0.36 -5.07 8.31
N GLY A 56 -1.61 -5.18 8.78
CA GLY A 56 -2.34 -4.06 9.38
C GLY A 56 -1.65 -3.51 10.62
N VAL A 57 -1.18 -4.40 11.51
CA VAL A 57 -0.42 -4.00 12.72
C VAL A 57 0.88 -3.29 12.35
N TYR A 58 1.64 -3.84 11.40
CA TYR A 58 2.88 -3.24 10.94
C TYR A 58 2.66 -1.84 10.36
N PHE A 59 1.66 -1.71 9.48
CA PHE A 59 1.29 -0.45 8.87
C PHE A 59 0.86 0.60 9.90
N ALA A 60 0.02 0.22 10.87
CA ALA A 60 -0.38 1.11 11.94
C ALA A 60 0.81 1.56 12.79
N ALA A 61 1.68 0.62 13.18
CA ALA A 61 2.85 0.91 14.00
C ALA A 61 3.84 1.86 13.29
N THR A 62 4.08 1.64 12.00
CA THR A 62 4.94 2.52 11.19
C THR A 62 4.31 3.89 10.94
N ALA A 63 3.00 3.96 10.66
CA ALA A 63 2.29 5.23 10.53
C ALA A 63 2.31 6.05 11.83
N ILE A 64 2.14 5.41 12.99
CA ILE A 64 2.25 6.05 14.31
C ILE A 64 3.68 6.54 14.56
N ALA A 65 4.69 5.72 14.24
CA ALA A 65 6.08 6.13 14.38
C ALA A 65 6.39 7.35 13.50
N LEU A 66 5.92 7.37 12.25
CA LEU A 66 6.09 8.50 11.34
C LEU A 66 5.43 9.77 11.87
N ALA A 67 4.18 9.66 12.36
CA ALA A 67 3.46 10.78 12.93
C ALA A 67 4.17 11.36 14.16
N ARG A 68 4.77 10.49 15.00
CA ARG A 68 5.58 10.92 16.16
C ARG A 68 6.85 11.68 15.76
N TYR A 69 7.39 11.44 14.57
CA TYR A 69 8.53 12.17 14.01
C TYR A 69 8.13 13.45 13.24
N GLY A 70 6.87 13.88 13.32
CA GLY A 70 6.38 15.09 12.65
C GLY A 70 5.99 14.89 11.19
N HIS A 71 6.11 13.67 10.65
CA HIS A 71 5.72 13.34 9.28
C HIS A 71 4.29 12.80 9.26
N ARG A 72 3.30 13.69 9.14
CA ARG A 72 1.89 13.32 8.99
C ARG A 72 1.56 13.16 7.50
N ALA A 73 1.37 11.93 7.05
CA ALA A 73 0.84 11.68 5.72
C ALA A 73 -0.65 12.01 5.66
N GLY A 74 -1.08 12.67 4.58
CA GLY A 74 -2.49 12.94 4.29
C GLY A 74 -3.24 11.69 3.84
N TRP A 75 -3.25 10.64 4.67
CA TRP A 75 -3.79 9.30 4.36
C TRP A 75 -5.18 9.31 3.70
N PRO A 76 -6.15 10.12 4.15
CA PRO A 76 -7.48 10.14 3.51
C PRO A 76 -7.43 10.67 2.08
N SER A 77 -6.61 11.69 1.82
CA SER A 77 -6.43 12.28 0.49
C SER A 77 -5.71 11.33 -0.48
N LEU A 78 -4.87 10.44 0.06
CA LEU A 78 -4.05 9.51 -0.71
C LEU A 78 -4.79 8.21 -1.04
N SER A 79 -5.62 7.71 -0.12
CA SER A 79 -6.22 6.38 -0.22
C SER A 79 -7.57 6.33 -0.94
N TRP A 80 -8.32 7.43 -0.99
CA TRP A 80 -9.69 7.40 -1.54
C TRP A 80 -9.74 7.18 -3.07
N ARG A 81 -8.77 7.75 -3.81
CA ARG A 81 -8.65 7.60 -5.28
C ARG A 81 -8.29 6.15 -5.68
N PRO A 82 -7.27 5.51 -5.08
CA PRO A 82 -7.02 4.08 -5.27
C PRO A 82 -8.21 3.21 -4.85
N ALA A 83 -8.85 3.51 -3.71
CA ALA A 83 -10.00 2.74 -3.25
C ALA A 83 -11.15 2.76 -4.27
N LEU A 84 -11.44 3.92 -4.85
CA LEU A 84 -12.46 4.06 -5.89
C LEU A 84 -12.08 3.32 -7.18
N SER A 85 -10.79 3.30 -7.54
CA SER A 85 -10.29 2.52 -8.68
C SER A 85 -10.43 1.01 -8.46
N THR A 86 -10.16 0.54 -7.24
CA THR A 86 -10.37 -0.87 -6.85
C THR A 86 -11.86 -1.25 -6.86
N LEU A 87 -12.75 -0.33 -6.47
CA LEU A 87 -14.20 -0.56 -6.60
C LEU A 87 -14.62 -0.71 -8.07
N ALA A 88 -14.08 0.09 -8.98
CA ALA A 88 -14.33 -0.03 -10.41
C ALA A 88 -13.85 -1.40 -10.95
N PHE A 89 -12.65 -1.84 -10.54
CA PHE A 89 -12.14 -3.18 -10.86
C PHE A 89 -13.10 -4.29 -10.37
N ALA A 90 -13.51 -4.22 -9.10
CA ALA A 90 -14.39 -5.22 -8.50
C ALA A 90 -15.77 -5.25 -9.19
N ALA A 91 -16.30 -4.09 -9.59
CA ALA A 91 -17.56 -4.00 -10.33
C ALA A 91 -17.45 -4.68 -11.70
N VAL A 92 -16.37 -4.43 -12.45
CA VAL A 92 -16.16 -5.05 -13.76
C VAL A 92 -16.00 -6.57 -13.63
N LEU A 93 -15.25 -7.04 -12.63
CA LEU A 93 -15.09 -8.48 -12.40
C LEU A 93 -16.41 -9.16 -12.06
N ARG A 94 -17.28 -8.49 -11.30
CA ARG A 94 -18.60 -9.00 -10.93
C ARG A 94 -19.57 -9.03 -12.13
N LEU A 95 -19.51 -8.03 -13.00
CA LEU A 95 -20.31 -7.97 -14.23
C LEU A 95 -19.81 -8.97 -15.29
N ALA A 96 -18.50 -9.23 -15.33
CA ALA A 96 -17.86 -10.19 -16.23
C ALA A 96 -17.81 -11.63 -15.67
N HIS A 97 -18.61 -11.95 -14.64
CA HIS A 97 -18.61 -13.27 -14.01
C HIS A 97 -18.83 -14.43 -15.01
N GLY A 98 -19.63 -14.20 -16.07
CA GLY A 98 -19.90 -15.20 -17.11
C GLY A 98 -18.85 -15.31 -18.20
N TRP A 99 -17.79 -14.50 -18.18
CA TRP A 99 -16.74 -14.51 -19.20
C TRP A 99 -15.62 -15.49 -18.84
N PRO A 100 -14.81 -15.93 -19.83
CA PRO A 100 -13.59 -16.68 -19.55
C PRO A 100 -12.70 -15.86 -18.60
N LEU A 101 -12.11 -16.54 -17.60
CA LEU A 101 -11.34 -15.90 -16.52
C LEU A 101 -10.32 -14.89 -17.05
N LEU A 102 -9.57 -15.27 -18.10
CA LEU A 102 -8.55 -14.41 -18.71
C LEU A 102 -9.14 -13.10 -19.27
N VAL A 103 -10.29 -13.18 -19.94
CA VAL A 103 -10.95 -12.01 -20.54
C VAL A 103 -11.51 -11.09 -19.45
N ALA A 104 -12.14 -11.67 -18.42
CA ALA A 104 -12.64 -10.92 -17.27
C ALA A 104 -11.49 -10.20 -16.52
N SER A 105 -10.37 -10.88 -16.31
CA SER A 105 -9.18 -10.29 -15.67
C SER A 105 -8.58 -9.15 -16.51
N LEU A 106 -8.41 -9.34 -17.83
CA LEU A 106 -7.88 -8.29 -18.70
C LEU A 106 -8.81 -7.06 -18.75
N ALA A 107 -10.13 -7.28 -18.82
CA ALA A 107 -11.11 -6.20 -18.78
C ALA A 107 -11.08 -5.43 -17.46
N ALA A 108 -10.98 -6.14 -16.32
CA ALA A 108 -10.89 -5.51 -15.01
C ALA A 108 -9.58 -4.71 -14.87
N CYS A 109 -8.44 -5.25 -15.33
CA CYS A 109 -7.16 -4.53 -15.36
C CYS A 109 -7.24 -3.26 -16.21
N ALA A 110 -7.85 -3.33 -17.39
CA ALA A 110 -8.04 -2.15 -18.25
C ALA A 110 -8.93 -1.10 -17.57
N ALA A 111 -10.02 -1.53 -16.94
CA ALA A 111 -10.91 -0.63 -16.21
C ALA A 111 -10.21 0.04 -15.02
N TYR A 112 -9.38 -0.69 -14.28
CA TYR A 112 -8.55 -0.12 -13.22
C TYR A 112 -7.56 0.92 -13.75
N ALA A 113 -6.85 0.62 -14.84
CA ALA A 113 -5.92 1.55 -15.46
C ALA A 113 -6.62 2.85 -15.92
N VAL A 114 -7.78 2.73 -16.56
CA VAL A 114 -8.61 3.88 -16.96
C VAL A 114 -9.08 4.66 -15.73
N ALA A 115 -9.60 3.99 -14.71
CA ALA A 115 -10.06 4.65 -13.48
C ALA A 115 -8.93 5.42 -12.79
N VAL A 116 -7.73 4.86 -12.70
CA VAL A 116 -6.54 5.51 -12.12
C VAL A 116 -6.18 6.79 -12.89
N VAL A 117 -6.22 6.75 -14.23
CA VAL A 117 -5.93 7.91 -15.09
C VAL A 117 -7.00 8.98 -14.93
N VAL A 118 -8.28 8.60 -15.02
CA VAL A 118 -9.44 9.51 -14.94
C VAL A 118 -9.54 10.16 -13.56
N LEU A 119 -9.37 9.39 -12.49
CA LEU A 119 -9.42 9.89 -11.11
C LEU A 119 -8.19 10.72 -10.75
N ARG A 120 -7.22 10.84 -11.67
CA ARG A 120 -5.94 11.52 -11.46
C ARG A 120 -5.32 11.04 -10.16
N ALA A 121 -5.21 9.72 -10.00
CA ALA A 121 -4.71 9.11 -8.77
C ALA A 121 -3.34 9.68 -8.36
N ALA A 122 -2.48 9.95 -9.35
CA ALA A 122 -1.25 10.71 -9.15
C ALA A 122 -1.54 12.19 -8.89
N ASP A 123 -0.87 12.79 -7.92
CA ASP A 123 -0.98 14.21 -7.63
C ASP A 123 -0.31 15.07 -8.74
N ALA A 124 -0.66 16.35 -8.83
CA ALA A 124 -0.02 17.28 -9.79
C ALA A 124 1.50 17.35 -9.57
N ARG A 125 1.94 17.27 -8.31
CA ARG A 125 3.36 17.27 -7.91
C ARG A 125 4.09 16.01 -8.40
N GLU A 126 3.46 14.85 -8.29
CA GLU A 126 4.04 13.57 -8.74
C GLU A 126 4.19 13.53 -10.26
N ARG A 127 3.18 14.01 -11.00
CA ARG A 127 3.25 14.12 -12.46
C ARG A 127 4.36 15.06 -12.93
N ALA A 128 4.58 16.17 -12.21
CA ALA A 128 5.68 17.08 -12.52
C ALA A 128 7.05 16.42 -12.28
N LEU A 129 7.20 15.67 -11.19
CA LEU A 129 8.43 14.95 -10.87
C LEU A 129 8.77 13.88 -11.92
N VAL A 130 7.77 13.11 -12.35
CA VAL A 130 7.93 12.12 -13.42
C VAL A 130 8.27 12.78 -14.75
N ALA A 131 7.62 13.90 -15.08
CA ALA A 131 7.93 14.66 -16.28
C ALA A 131 9.35 15.22 -16.27
N ASP A 132 9.85 15.69 -15.12
CA ASP A 132 11.21 16.18 -14.98
C ASP A 132 12.26 15.05 -15.10
N LEU A 133 11.99 13.88 -14.52
CA LEU A 133 12.83 12.69 -14.66
C LEU A 133 12.89 12.20 -16.12
N LEU A 134 11.75 12.13 -16.81
CA LEU A 134 11.69 11.75 -18.23
C LEU A 134 12.39 12.76 -19.15
N ARG A 135 12.46 14.03 -18.73
CA ARG A 135 13.19 15.10 -19.43
C ARG A 135 14.68 15.14 -19.07
N GLY A 136 15.17 14.22 -18.23
CA GLY A 136 16.57 14.16 -17.81
C GLY A 136 17.01 15.35 -16.95
N ARG A 137 16.07 16.09 -16.35
CA ARG A 137 16.41 17.19 -15.43
C ARG A 137 16.70 16.59 -14.05
N PRO A 138 17.92 16.74 -13.49
CA PRO A 138 18.18 16.30 -12.13
C PRO A 138 17.24 17.06 -11.19
N ALA A 139 16.56 16.32 -10.31
CA ALA A 139 15.66 16.90 -9.33
C ALA A 139 16.41 18.01 -8.57
N GLY A 140 16.00 19.25 -8.78
CA GLY A 140 16.68 20.41 -8.20
C GLY A 140 16.68 20.30 -6.68
N ALA A 141 17.86 20.04 -6.11
CA ALA A 141 18.08 19.87 -4.67
C ALA A 141 17.61 21.06 -3.80
N GLY A 142 17.26 22.20 -4.40
CA GLY A 142 16.80 23.40 -3.71
C GLY A 142 15.30 23.52 -3.41
N ARG A 143 14.44 22.61 -3.88
CA ARG A 143 12.96 22.71 -3.69
C ARG A 143 12.35 21.72 -2.69
N LEU A 144 13.18 20.91 -2.03
CA LEU A 144 12.73 19.91 -1.05
C LEU A 144 12.72 20.43 0.40
N ALA A 145 13.13 21.69 0.63
CA ALA A 145 13.28 22.29 1.95
C ALA A 145 12.28 23.41 2.28
N SER A 146 11.21 23.59 1.48
CA SER A 146 10.14 24.57 1.73
C SER A 146 8.78 23.90 1.82
#